data_AF-A0A3P8W2G4-F1
#
_entry.id   AF-A0A3P8W2G4-F1
#
_cell.length_a   1.000
_cell.length_b   1.000
_cell.length_c   1.000
_cell.angle_alpha   90.00
_cell.angle_beta   90.00
_cell.angle_gamma   90.00
#
_symmetry.space_group_name_H-M   'P 1'
#
loop_
_entity.id
_entity.type
_entity.pdbx_description
1 polymer ?
#
loop_
_entity_poly.entity_id
_entity_poly.type
_entity_poly.pdbx_seq_one_letter_code
_entity_poly.pdbx_strand_id
1 'polypeptide(L)'
;ACHVGATTGSRQRKMLSIGDKVKLLDMLNESKSYAAVGRHYGINESSVRSIKKEEKNIEAMQMMKGKFLYYFISTCIGHTENALQYKKE
;
A
#
# COMPACT_ATOMS: atom_id res chain seq x y z
N ALA A 1 15.52 -40.98 4.52
CA ALA A 1 15.33 -40.47 3.15
C ALA A 1 14.74 -39.06 3.22
N CYS A 2 15.57 -38.04 3.09
CA CYS A 2 15.19 -36.63 3.18
C CYS A 2 14.88 -36.13 1.77
N HIS A 3 13.61 -35.79 1.50
CA HIS A 3 13.23 -35.08 0.27
C HIS A 3 13.45 -33.58 0.49
N VAL A 4 14.61 -33.09 0.07
CA VAL A 4 14.86 -31.65 -0.07
C VAL A 4 14.38 -31.26 -1.46
N GLY A 5 13.15 -30.76 -1.54
CA GLY A 5 12.57 -30.19 -2.76
C GLY A 5 13.26 -28.87 -3.10
N ALA A 6 14.26 -28.93 -3.98
CA ALA A 6 14.85 -27.77 -4.61
C ALA A 6 13.88 -27.20 -5.67
N THR A 7 13.31 -26.03 -5.41
CA THR A 7 12.67 -25.21 -6.45
C THR A 7 13.54 -23.99 -6.70
N THR A 8 14.57 -24.16 -7.53
CA THR A 8 15.31 -23.06 -8.15
C THR A 8 14.50 -22.50 -9.31
N GLY A 9 13.52 -21.66 -9.00
CA GLY A 9 12.88 -20.77 -9.94
C GLY A 9 13.14 -19.35 -9.48
N SER A 10 13.74 -18.52 -10.32
CA SER A 10 13.82 -17.06 -10.12
C SER A 10 12.41 -16.54 -9.86
N ARG A 11 12.05 -16.40 -8.58
CA ARG A 11 10.74 -15.91 -8.17
C ARG A 11 10.75 -14.43 -8.51
N GLN A 12 10.20 -14.08 -9.67
CA GLN A 12 9.92 -12.69 -10.01
C GLN A 12 9.25 -12.06 -8.79
N ARG A 13 9.82 -10.96 -8.28
CA ARG A 13 9.24 -10.25 -7.13
C ARG A 13 7.85 -9.81 -7.52
N LYS A 14 6.84 -10.50 -7.00
CA LYS A 14 5.46 -10.05 -7.11
C LYS A 14 5.35 -8.76 -6.32
N MET A 15 5.25 -7.63 -7.01
CA MET A 15 5.00 -6.35 -6.38
C MET A 15 3.53 -6.33 -5.94
N LEU A 16 3.32 -6.40 -4.63
CA LEU A 16 1.98 -6.25 -4.05
C LEU A 16 1.53 -4.80 -4.12
N SER A 17 0.27 -4.58 -4.50
CA SER A 17 -0.35 -3.27 -4.45
C SER A 17 -0.49 -2.79 -3.00
N ILE A 18 -0.64 -1.47 -2.79
CA ILE A 18 -0.88 -0.90 -1.45
C ILE A 18 -2.12 -1.55 -0.81
N GLY A 19 -3.18 -1.81 -1.58
CA GLY A 19 -4.40 -2.44 -1.07
C GLY A 19 -4.18 -3.90 -0.65
N ASP A 20 -3.39 -4.67 -1.41
CA ASP A 20 -3.04 -6.04 -1.03
C ASP A 20 -2.13 -6.08 0.21
N LYS A 21 -1.25 -5.08 0.36
CA LYS A 21 -0.44 -4.93 1.58
C LYS A 21 -1.31 -4.64 2.81
N VAL A 22 -2.34 -3.79 2.69
CA VAL A 22 -3.30 -3.54 3.79
C VAL A 22 -4.06 -4.81 4.15
N LYS A 23 -4.63 -5.52 3.17
CA LYS A 23 -5.31 -6.81 3.42
C LYS A 23 -4.40 -7.87 4.03
N LEU A 24 -3.13 -7.88 3.63
CA LEU A 24 -2.11 -8.74 4.23
C LEU A 24 -1.89 -8.41 5.71
N LEU A 25 -1.87 -7.13 6.08
CA LEU A 25 -1.73 -6.69 7.47
C LEU A 25 -2.99 -7.03 8.29
N ASP A 26 -4.17 -6.86 7.73
CA ASP A 26 -5.44 -7.27 8.36
C ASP A 26 -5.43 -8.77 8.67
N MET A 27 -4.98 -9.59 7.73
CA MET A 27 -4.82 -11.04 7.93
C MET A 27 -3.84 -11.39 9.06
N LEU A 28 -2.72 -10.66 9.18
CA LEU A 28 -1.79 -10.86 10.29
C LEU A 28 -2.41 -10.44 11.64
N ASN A 29 -3.26 -9.41 11.64
CA ASN A 29 -3.98 -8.95 12.82
C ASN A 29 -5.07 -9.95 13.27
N GLU A 30 -5.68 -10.67 12.32
CA GLU A 30 -6.59 -11.80 12.56
C GLU A 30 -5.87 -13.07 13.08
N SER A 31 -4.64 -12.95 13.59
CA SER A 31 -3.82 -14.05 14.12
C SER A 31 -3.40 -15.12 13.09
N LYS A 32 -3.42 -14.81 11.78
CA LYS A 32 -2.87 -15.74 10.78
C LYS A 32 -1.34 -15.73 10.86
N SER A 33 -0.74 -16.92 10.78
CA SER A 33 0.72 -17.05 10.80
C SER A 33 1.37 -16.43 9.56
N TYR A 34 2.59 -15.90 9.73
CA TYR A 34 3.37 -15.31 8.63
C TYR A 34 3.56 -16.28 7.45
N ALA A 35 3.78 -17.57 7.74
CA ALA A 35 3.89 -18.61 6.72
C ALA A 35 2.58 -18.84 5.95
N ALA A 36 1.42 -18.82 6.63
CA ALA A 36 0.12 -18.96 5.97
C ALA A 36 -0.18 -17.76 5.07
N VAL A 37 0.12 -16.55 5.55
CA VAL A 37 -0.03 -15.31 4.79
C VAL A 37 0.91 -15.29 3.58
N GLY A 38 2.17 -15.69 3.75
CA GLY A 38 3.14 -15.81 2.66
C GLY A 38 2.69 -16.80 1.58
N ARG A 39 2.14 -17.95 1.97
CA ARG A 39 1.54 -18.93 1.03
C ARG A 39 0.36 -18.35 0.26
N HIS A 40 -0.55 -17.63 0.93
CA HIS A 40 -1.72 -17.02 0.30
C HIS A 40 -1.35 -16.03 -0.83
N TYR A 41 -0.34 -15.20 -0.61
CA TYR A 41 0.10 -14.20 -1.59
C TYR A 41 1.21 -14.69 -2.51
N GLY A 42 1.72 -15.90 -2.29
CA GLY A 42 2.87 -16.41 -3.03
C GLY A 42 4.11 -15.52 -2.82
N ILE A 43 4.39 -15.12 -1.59
CA ILE A 43 5.61 -14.39 -1.18
C ILE A 43 6.36 -15.15 -0.07
N ASN A 44 7.64 -14.84 0.12
CA ASN A 44 8.43 -15.43 1.20
C ASN A 44 8.04 -14.81 2.55
N GLU A 45 8.25 -15.55 3.63
CA GLU A 45 7.92 -15.10 4.98
C GLU A 45 8.72 -13.85 5.37
N SER A 46 9.98 -13.76 4.93
CA SER A 46 10.82 -12.59 5.17
C SER A 46 10.24 -11.31 4.56
N SER A 47 9.67 -11.35 3.34
CA SER A 47 8.96 -10.19 2.79
C SER A 47 7.70 -9.87 3.57
N VAL A 48 6.94 -10.86 4.05
CA VAL A 48 5.77 -10.59 4.91
C VAL A 48 6.20 -9.80 6.16
N ARG A 49 7.32 -10.18 6.78
CA ARG A 49 7.88 -9.48 7.93
C ARG A 49 8.36 -8.07 7.58
N SER A 50 9.01 -7.88 6.42
CA SER A 50 9.39 -6.54 5.93
C SER A 50 8.18 -5.65 5.71
N ILE A 51 7.09 -6.19 5.15
CA ILE A 51 5.84 -5.46 4.94
C ILE A 51 5.20 -5.06 6.28
N LYS A 52 5.20 -5.95 7.28
CA LYS A 52 4.73 -5.63 8.63
C LYS A 52 5.54 -4.51 9.30
N LYS A 53 6.85 -4.45 9.04
CA LYS A 53 7.70 -3.34 9.52
C LYS A 53 7.31 -1.99 8.91
N GLU A 54 6.81 -1.99 7.67
CA GLU A 54 6.40 -0.79 6.92
C GLU A 54 4.92 -0.40 7.10
N GLU A 55 4.20 -1.04 8.02
CA GLU A 55 2.74 -0.88 8.25
C GLU A 55 2.29 0.59 8.27
N LYS A 56 2.91 1.43 9.11
CA LYS A 56 2.58 2.86 9.23
C LYS A 56 2.72 3.62 7.91
N ASN A 57 3.72 3.29 7.10
CA ASN A 57 3.95 3.92 5.81
C ASN A 57 2.88 3.48 4.80
N ILE A 58 2.48 2.21 4.84
CA ILE A 58 1.44 1.66 3.97
C ILE A 58 0.07 2.29 4.29
N GLU A 59 -0.26 2.42 5.58
CA GLU A 59 -1.46 3.14 6.05
C GLU A 59 -1.45 4.60 5.59
N ALA A 60 -0.32 5.30 5.77
CA ALA A 60 -0.18 6.68 5.31
C ALA A 60 -0.36 6.80 3.79
N MET A 61 0.28 5.94 3.00
CA MET A 61 0.12 5.91 1.54
C MET A 61 -1.32 5.62 1.11
N GLN A 62 -2.04 4.77 1.85
CA GLN A 62 -3.45 4.50 1.60
C GLN A 62 -4.32 5.76 1.83
N MET A 63 -4.02 6.55 2.86
CA MET A 63 -4.71 7.81 3.15
C MET A 63 -4.37 8.94 2.15
N MET A 64 -3.15 8.97 1.63
CA MET A 64 -2.69 10.05 0.73
C MET A 64 -3.30 10.00 -0.67
N LYS A 65 -3.81 8.84 -1.11
CA LYS A 65 -4.49 8.69 -2.41
C LYS A 65 -5.68 9.66 -2.60
N GLY A 66 -6.42 9.97 -1.53
CA GLY A 66 -7.55 10.91 -1.58
C GLY A 66 -7.16 12.37 -1.27
N LYS A 67 -6.20 12.57 -0.36
CA LYS A 67 -5.77 13.91 0.08
C LYS A 67 -5.05 14.70 -1.01
N PHE A 68 -4.32 14.03 -1.90
CA PHE A 68 -3.64 14.68 -3.03
C PHE A 68 -4.63 15.31 -4.02
N LEU A 69 -5.72 14.61 -4.34
CA LEU A 69 -6.76 15.12 -5.24
C LEU A 69 -7.56 16.27 -4.59
N TYR A 70 -7.84 16.19 -3.29
CA TYR A 70 -8.47 17.28 -2.52
C TYR A 70 -7.61 18.54 -2.47
N TYR A 71 -6.30 18.43 -2.23
CA TYR A 71 -5.39 19.58 -2.21
C TYR A 71 -5.28 20.23 -3.59
N PHE A 72 -5.22 19.43 -4.66
CA PHE A 72 -5.19 19.93 -6.04
C PHE A 72 -6.48 20.67 -6.41
N ILE A 73 -7.66 20.11 -6.09
CA ILE A 73 -8.95 20.74 -6.37
C ILE A 73 -9.14 22.01 -5.53
N SER A 74 -8.71 22.02 -4.26
CA SER A 74 -8.82 23.17 -3.36
C SER A 74 -7.98 24.38 -3.82
N THR A 75 -6.75 24.17 -4.32
CA THR A 75 -5.92 25.26 -4.85
C THR A 75 -6.53 25.88 -6.11
N CYS A 76 -7.12 25.06 -6.99
CA CYS A 76 -7.77 25.56 -8.20
C CYS A 76 -9.06 26.35 -7.92
N ILE A 77 -9.84 25.99 -6.90
CA ILE A 77 -11.05 26.72 -6.52
C ILE A 77 -10.71 28.12 -5.97
N GLY A 78 -9.68 28.25 -5.13
CA GLY A 78 -9.24 29.55 -4.58
C GLY A 78 -8.70 30.54 -5.62
N HIS A 79 -8.26 30.08 -6.80
CA HIS A 79 -7.86 30.95 -7.91
C HIS A 79 -9.04 31.65 -8.62
N THR A 80 -10.25 31.07 -8.57
CA THR A 80 -11.42 31.66 -9.26
C THR A 80 -12.07 32.80 -8.48
N GLU A 81 -11.90 32.85 -7.16
CA GLU A 81 -12.52 33.87 -6.30
C GLU A 81 -11.76 35.20 -6.32
N ASN A 82 -10.44 35.18 -6.54
CA ASN A 82 -9.61 36.39 -6.63
C ASN A 82 -9.77 37.17 -7.96
N ALA A 83 -10.31 36.54 -9.01
CA ALA A 83 -10.49 37.17 -10.32
C ALA A 83 -11.82 37.95 -10.47
N LEU A 84 -12.79 37.75 -9.58
CA LEU A 84 -14.08 38.48 -9.61
C LEU A 84 -14.08 39.79 -8.83
N GLN A 85 -13.09 40.01 -7.96
CA GLN A 85 -12.97 41.24 -7.16
C GLN A 85 -12.52 42.45 -8.02
N TYR A 86 -11.78 42.22 -9.11
CA TYR A 86 -11.20 43.28 -9.96
C TYR A 86 -12.14 43.89 -11.03
N LYS A 87 -13.43 43.55 -11.02
CA LYS A 87 -14.42 44.12 -11.97
C LYS A 87 -15.54 44.92 -11.28
N LYS A 88 -15.27 45.39 -10.06
CA LYS A 88 -16.19 46.18 -9.21
C LYS A 88 -15.64 47.55 -8.82
N GLU A 89 -14.63 48.06 -9.53
CA GLU A 89 -14.21 49.48 -9.49
C GLU A 89 -14.53 50.17 -10.81
#